data_AF-A0A529KX94-F1
#
_entry.id   AF-A0A529KX94-F1
#
_cell.length_a   1.000
_cell.length_b   1.000
_cell.length_c   1.000
_cell.angle_alpha   90.00
_cell.angle_beta   90.00
_cell.angle_gamma   90.00
#
_symmetry.space_group_name_H-M   'P 1'
#
loop_
_entity.id
_entity.type
_entity.pdbx_description
1 polymer ?
#
loop_
_entity_poly.entity_id
_entity_poly.type
_entity_poly.pdbx_seq_one_letter_code
_entity_poly.pdbx_strand_id
1 'polypeptide(L)'
;MSLWYLDYNGDAWEGICNVLLGTKYGTDYQPIGDKGGDLGLDGLNLRAGTAYQAYGQEPENKDPVSGVRKKIGTDLKKLQLNESEIAAIIGSKKLRSWALLLNKEIPHNDLHRYAKQKETEVKSWGLSIIDPDFQVSIQTPSFLETEWLEYQKRRDDRIEVTVEDQPVPALVVLRQNENFKLVYEKFRVITDNDEEAEQLAYFELKNFLENSIQLSEIQRREPDFFSQIEEIRS
;
A
#
# COMPACT_ATOMS: atom_id res chain seq x y z
N MET A 1 -20.98 0.82 -9.84
CA MET A 1 -19.52 0.76 -9.61
C MET A 1 -19.29 0.75 -8.12
N SER A 2 -18.41 -0.11 -7.64
CA SER A 2 -17.90 0.00 -6.27
C SER A 2 -17.10 1.31 -6.15
N LEU A 3 -17.26 2.05 -5.05
CA LEU A 3 -16.46 3.25 -4.77
C LEU A 3 -15.11 2.82 -4.19
N TRP A 4 -14.19 2.41 -5.07
CA TRP A 4 -12.90 1.79 -4.75
C TRP A 4 -12.05 2.56 -3.73
N TYR A 5 -12.18 3.89 -3.72
CA TYR A 5 -11.42 4.78 -2.88
C TYR A 5 -11.83 4.74 -1.40
N LEU A 6 -13.02 4.19 -1.07
CA LEU A 6 -13.46 4.06 0.32
C LEU A 6 -12.69 2.98 1.10
N ASP A 7 -12.02 2.08 0.39
CA ASP A 7 -11.21 1.00 0.97
C ASP A 7 -9.81 1.47 1.42
N TYR A 8 -9.45 2.72 1.12
CA TYR A 8 -8.12 3.28 1.38
C TYR A 8 -8.23 4.51 2.29
N ASN A 9 -7.74 4.41 3.53
CA ASN A 9 -7.67 5.48 4.52
C ASN A 9 -6.23 5.71 4.98
N GLY A 10 -5.94 6.89 5.54
CA GLY A 10 -4.60 7.25 6.02
C GLY A 10 -3.51 6.97 4.98
N ASP A 11 -2.44 6.32 5.43
CA ASP A 11 -1.26 5.96 4.62
C ASP A 11 -1.60 5.00 3.46
N ALA A 12 -2.69 4.22 3.57
CA ALA A 12 -3.11 3.35 2.47
C ALA A 12 -3.58 4.17 1.26
N TRP A 13 -4.20 5.33 1.49
CA TRP A 13 -4.58 6.26 0.42
C TRP A 13 -3.36 6.87 -0.26
N GLU A 14 -2.36 7.27 0.52
CA GLU A 14 -1.09 7.78 -0.02
C GLU A 14 -0.37 6.72 -0.87
N GLY A 15 -0.29 5.49 -0.36
CA GLY A 15 0.34 4.37 -1.07
C GLY A 15 -0.32 4.10 -2.42
N ILE A 16 -1.66 4.05 -2.48
CA ILE A 16 -2.35 3.84 -3.76
C ILE A 16 -2.23 5.06 -4.67
N CYS A 17 -2.32 6.30 -4.16
CA CYS A 17 -2.11 7.50 -4.95
C CYS A 17 -0.75 7.51 -5.65
N ASN A 18 0.32 7.11 -4.95
CA ASN A 18 1.67 6.98 -5.52
C ASN A 18 1.69 6.02 -6.73
N VAL A 19 1.05 4.86 -6.62
CA VAL A 19 0.95 3.88 -7.72
C VAL A 19 0.17 4.44 -8.90
N LEU A 20 -0.98 5.08 -8.63
CA LEU A 20 -1.85 5.60 -9.68
C LEU A 20 -1.23 6.81 -10.40
N LEU A 21 -0.58 7.72 -9.67
CA LEU A 21 0.14 8.85 -10.26
C LEU A 21 1.35 8.39 -11.08
N GLY A 22 2.07 7.37 -10.61
CA GLY A 22 3.13 6.72 -11.40
C GLY A 22 2.61 6.10 -12.69
N THR A 23 1.41 5.53 -12.67
CA THR A 23 0.74 5.03 -13.87
C THR A 23 0.32 6.19 -14.80
N LYS A 24 -0.21 7.27 -14.24
CA LYS A 24 -0.69 8.45 -14.98
C LYS A 24 0.41 9.17 -15.77
N TYR A 25 1.59 9.31 -15.15
CA TYR A 25 2.65 10.19 -15.62
C TYR A 25 3.95 9.48 -16.00
N GLY A 26 4.08 8.18 -15.67
CA GLY A 26 5.27 7.41 -15.95
C GLY A 26 6.52 8.05 -15.38
N THR A 27 7.53 8.23 -16.22
CA THR A 27 8.85 8.78 -15.84
C THR A 27 8.82 10.24 -15.41
N ASP A 28 7.74 10.97 -15.68
CA ASP A 28 7.61 12.37 -15.24
C ASP A 28 7.16 12.48 -13.78
N TYR A 29 6.76 11.37 -13.14
CA TYR A 29 6.39 11.32 -11.73
C TYR A 29 7.53 10.83 -10.84
N GLN A 30 7.74 11.53 -9.75
CA GLN A 30 8.71 11.21 -8.71
C GLN A 30 7.99 11.11 -7.37
N PRO A 31 7.92 9.93 -6.73
CA PRO A 31 7.42 9.80 -5.37
C PRO A 31 8.40 10.46 -4.39
N ILE A 32 7.86 11.06 -3.34
CA ILE A 32 8.62 11.68 -2.26
C ILE A 32 8.30 10.90 -0.99
N GLY A 33 9.33 10.30 -0.39
CA GLY A 33 9.16 9.48 0.82
C GLY A 33 9.45 10.28 2.10
N ASP A 34 8.86 9.84 3.20
CA ASP A 34 8.96 10.50 4.52
C ASP A 34 10.32 10.36 5.21
N LYS A 35 11.19 9.46 4.74
CA LYS A 35 12.50 9.19 5.36
C LYS A 35 13.48 10.32 5.06
N GLY A 36 13.35 11.41 5.83
CA GLY A 36 14.09 12.65 5.69
C GLY A 36 13.33 13.87 6.23
N GLY A 37 12.02 13.73 6.43
CA GLY A 37 11.12 14.81 6.84
C GLY A 37 9.91 14.87 5.91
N ASP A 38 8.76 15.23 6.46
CA ASP A 38 7.54 15.48 5.68
C ASP A 38 7.68 16.85 5.00
N LEU A 39 7.97 16.85 3.69
CA LEU A 39 8.15 18.06 2.89
C LEU A 39 6.82 18.77 2.58
N GLY A 40 5.68 18.22 3.03
CA GLY A 40 4.36 18.60 2.55
C GLY A 40 4.07 18.08 1.13
N LEU A 41 4.83 17.07 0.69
CA LEU A 41 4.81 16.50 -0.66
C LEU A 41 4.90 14.98 -0.56
N ASP A 42 4.01 14.27 -1.24
CA ASP A 42 4.07 12.80 -1.34
C ASP A 42 4.53 12.39 -2.76
N GLY A 43 4.41 13.32 -3.72
CA GLY A 43 4.92 13.12 -5.07
C GLY A 43 4.95 14.38 -5.91
N LEU A 44 5.74 14.34 -6.98
CA LEU A 44 5.97 15.45 -7.89
C LEU A 44 5.80 14.99 -9.34
N ASN A 45 5.02 15.74 -10.12
CA ASN A 45 5.15 15.73 -11.58
C ASN A 45 6.21 16.75 -11.98
N LEU A 46 7.40 16.27 -12.35
CA LEU A 46 8.58 17.08 -12.65
C LEU A 46 8.42 17.90 -13.94
N ARG A 47 7.59 17.47 -14.89
CA ARG A 47 7.36 18.20 -16.14
C ARG A 47 6.37 19.34 -15.92
N ALA A 48 5.25 19.05 -15.28
CA ALA A 48 4.19 20.01 -15.02
C ALA A 48 4.50 20.94 -13.84
N GLY A 49 5.43 20.57 -12.97
CA GLY A 49 5.68 21.29 -11.72
C GLY A 49 4.52 21.16 -10.75
N THR A 50 3.85 20.01 -10.72
CA THR A 50 2.73 19.75 -9.80
C THR A 50 3.21 18.95 -8.60
N ALA A 51 3.05 19.53 -7.42
CA ALA A 51 3.17 18.86 -6.14
C ALA A 51 1.86 18.15 -5.78
N TYR A 52 1.95 16.91 -5.29
CA TYR A 52 0.83 16.14 -4.80
C TYR A 52 0.95 15.89 -3.31
N GLN A 53 -0.20 15.89 -2.66
CA GLN A 53 -0.36 15.51 -1.26
C GLN A 53 -1.65 14.70 -1.15
N ALA A 54 -1.65 13.64 -0.36
CA ALA A 54 -2.75 12.72 -0.19
C ALA A 54 -3.40 12.95 1.17
N TYR A 55 -4.73 12.87 1.21
CA TYR A 55 -5.48 12.91 2.46
C TYR A 55 -6.52 11.80 2.48
N GLY A 56 -6.09 10.68 3.06
CA GLY A 56 -6.96 9.54 3.36
C GLY A 56 -7.75 9.85 4.63
N GLN A 57 -8.95 10.40 4.49
CA GLN A 57 -9.77 10.75 5.64
C GLN A 57 -10.26 9.48 6.37
N GLU A 58 -9.90 9.36 7.65
CA GLU A 58 -10.37 8.27 8.50
C GLU A 58 -11.91 8.19 8.58
N PRO A 59 -12.49 6.98 8.66
CA PRO A 59 -13.93 6.77 8.74
C PRO A 59 -14.61 7.51 9.90
N GLU A 60 -13.95 7.59 11.06
CA GLU A 60 -14.46 8.19 12.29
C GLU A 60 -14.44 9.73 12.30
N ASN A 61 -13.86 10.38 11.28
CA ASN A 61 -13.77 11.84 11.26
C ASN A 61 -15.15 12.48 11.03
N LYS A 62 -15.71 13.07 12.09
CA LYS A 62 -17.02 13.73 12.12
C LYS A 62 -17.04 15.14 11.49
N ASP A 63 -15.88 15.75 11.26
CA ASP A 63 -15.77 17.06 10.61
C ASP A 63 -14.77 17.02 9.43
N PRO A 64 -15.21 16.50 8.27
CA PRO A 64 -14.38 16.37 7.08
C PRO A 64 -13.83 17.72 6.59
N VAL A 65 -14.61 18.80 6.71
CA VAL A 65 -14.21 20.14 6.24
C VAL A 65 -13.03 20.67 7.05
N SER A 66 -13.09 20.58 8.38
CA SER A 66 -11.99 21.02 9.25
C SER A 66 -10.71 20.21 9.02
N GLY A 67 -10.85 18.89 8.86
CA GLY A 67 -9.72 18.00 8.54
C GLY A 67 -8.99 18.39 7.26
N VAL A 68 -9.74 18.58 6.16
CA VAL A 68 -9.16 19.01 4.88
C VAL A 68 -8.50 20.38 4.99
N ARG A 69 -9.14 21.36 5.66
CA ARG A 69 -8.54 22.69 5.89
C ARG A 69 -7.22 22.59 6.67
N LYS A 70 -7.19 21.77 7.72
CA LYS A 70 -6.00 21.55 8.54
C LYS A 70 -4.87 20.97 7.68
N LYS A 71 -5.15 19.96 6.85
CA LYS A 71 -4.17 19.35 5.94
C LYS A 71 -3.60 20.38 4.97
N ILE A 72 -4.45 21.08 4.21
CA ILE A 72 -4.03 22.15 3.28
C ILE A 72 -3.16 23.20 4.00
N GLY A 73 -3.62 23.70 5.15
CA GLY A 73 -2.93 24.76 5.87
C GLY A 73 -1.61 24.32 6.50
N THR A 74 -1.50 23.07 6.94
CA THR A 74 -0.28 22.54 7.56
C THR A 74 0.75 22.20 6.49
N ASP A 75 0.32 21.54 5.41
CA ASP A 75 1.25 21.02 4.40
C ASP A 75 1.78 22.12 3.49
N LEU A 76 0.96 23.11 3.13
CA LEU A 76 1.47 24.27 2.39
C LEU A 76 2.50 25.05 3.20
N LYS A 77 2.36 25.14 4.53
CA LYS A 77 3.39 25.79 5.38
C LYS A 77 4.72 25.04 5.35
N LYS A 78 4.71 23.72 5.14
CA LYS A 78 5.95 22.93 5.01
C LYS A 78 6.74 23.33 3.77
N LEU A 79 6.10 23.84 2.71
CA LEU A 79 6.82 24.39 1.54
C LEU A 79 7.74 25.56 1.92
N GLN A 80 7.29 26.39 2.87
CA GLN A 80 8.11 27.49 3.40
C GLN A 80 9.21 26.99 4.33
N LEU A 81 8.90 26.03 5.20
CA LEU A 81 9.88 25.48 6.15
C LEU A 81 11.01 24.73 5.44
N ASN A 82 10.68 24.03 4.36
CA ASN A 82 11.59 23.10 3.67
C ASN A 82 12.01 23.62 2.28
N GLU A 83 11.99 24.94 2.05
CA GLU A 83 12.28 25.53 0.75
C GLU A 83 13.61 25.01 0.15
N SER A 84 14.67 24.96 0.97
CA SER A 84 16.00 24.54 0.52
C SER A 84 16.07 23.06 0.13
N GLU A 85 15.37 22.19 0.87
CA GLU A 85 15.31 20.75 0.59
C GLU A 85 14.49 20.48 -0.67
N ILE A 86 13.36 21.17 -0.82
CA ILE A 86 12.52 21.08 -2.02
C ILE A 86 13.29 21.60 -3.24
N ALA A 87 14.03 22.71 -3.10
CA ALA A 87 14.88 23.25 -4.17
C ALA A 87 15.96 22.26 -4.61
N ALA A 88 16.56 21.50 -3.67
CA ALA A 88 17.53 20.46 -3.99
C ALA A 88 16.91 19.30 -4.80
N ILE A 89 15.62 19.02 -4.61
CA ILE A 89 14.89 17.97 -5.33
C ILE A 89 14.48 18.45 -6.73
N ILE A 90 13.87 19.64 -6.85
CA ILE A 90 13.32 20.13 -8.12
C ILE A 90 14.35 20.86 -9.00
N GLY A 91 15.52 21.18 -8.45
CA GLY A 91 16.59 21.90 -9.12
C GLY A 91 16.18 23.32 -9.50
N SER A 92 16.40 23.71 -10.75
CA SER A 92 16.06 25.05 -11.25
C SER A 92 14.58 25.21 -11.63
N LYS A 93 13.76 24.17 -11.46
CA LYS A 93 12.33 24.22 -11.75
C LYS A 93 11.55 24.88 -10.62
N LYS A 94 10.30 25.19 -10.89
CA LYS A 94 9.35 25.77 -9.92
C LYS A 94 8.10 24.93 -9.82
N LEU A 95 7.51 24.91 -8.63
CA LEU A 95 6.17 24.40 -8.40
C LEU A 95 5.17 25.38 -9.01
N ARG A 96 4.41 24.91 -10.00
CA ARG A 96 3.31 25.61 -10.64
C ARG A 96 1.97 25.29 -9.99
N SER A 97 1.85 24.14 -9.35
CA SER A 97 0.64 23.79 -8.64
C SER A 97 0.90 22.84 -7.48
N TRP A 98 0.00 22.87 -6.51
CA TRP A 98 -0.10 21.90 -5.42
C TRP A 98 -1.52 21.35 -5.39
N ALA A 99 -1.65 20.03 -5.41
CA ALA A 99 -2.91 19.32 -5.53
C ALA A 99 -3.11 18.37 -4.35
N LEU A 100 -4.18 18.59 -3.58
CA LEU A 100 -4.61 17.66 -2.55
C LEU A 100 -5.52 16.59 -3.15
N LEU A 101 -5.14 15.32 -3.00
CA LEU A 101 -5.91 14.18 -3.44
C LEU A 101 -6.73 13.63 -2.26
N LEU A 102 -8.06 13.67 -2.37
CA LEU A 102 -8.97 13.16 -1.35
C LEU A 102 -9.40 11.73 -1.67
N ASN A 103 -9.53 10.88 -0.64
CA ASN A 103 -10.18 9.57 -0.75
C ASN A 103 -11.72 9.64 -0.65
N LYS A 104 -12.30 10.84 -0.67
CA LYS A 104 -13.75 11.10 -0.58
C LYS A 104 -14.12 12.28 -1.48
N GLU A 105 -15.41 12.43 -1.75
CA GLU A 105 -15.94 13.62 -2.44
C GLU A 105 -15.71 14.90 -1.64
N ILE A 106 -15.65 16.03 -2.34
CA ILE A 106 -15.45 17.34 -1.70
C ILE A 106 -16.68 17.66 -0.83
N PRO A 107 -16.54 17.75 0.51
CA PRO A 107 -17.68 17.88 1.41
C PRO A 107 -18.37 19.25 1.32
N HIS A 108 -17.64 20.30 0.92
CA HIS A 108 -18.20 21.66 0.83
C HIS A 108 -17.36 22.58 -0.07
N ASN A 109 -18.05 23.45 -0.84
CA ASN A 109 -17.41 24.40 -1.76
C ASN A 109 -16.50 25.44 -1.08
N ASP A 110 -16.65 25.65 0.23
CA ASP A 110 -15.75 26.53 1.00
C ASP A 110 -14.30 26.06 0.98
N LEU A 111 -14.05 24.77 0.71
CA LEU A 111 -12.70 24.26 0.58
C LEU A 111 -11.98 24.85 -0.63
N HIS A 112 -12.68 25.11 -1.74
CA HIS A 112 -12.10 25.83 -2.89
C HIS A 112 -11.76 27.27 -2.54
N ARG A 113 -12.62 27.96 -1.77
CA ARG A 113 -12.33 29.32 -1.28
C ARG A 113 -11.11 29.33 -0.37
N TYR A 114 -11.02 28.37 0.55
CA TYR A 114 -9.88 28.21 1.44
C TYR A 114 -8.58 27.90 0.68
N ALA A 115 -8.63 27.00 -0.31
CA ALA A 115 -7.51 26.71 -1.20
C ALA A 115 -7.02 27.97 -1.92
N LYS A 116 -7.95 28.81 -2.44
CA LYS A 116 -7.57 30.05 -3.14
C LYS A 116 -6.96 31.10 -2.21
N GLN A 117 -7.47 31.20 -0.98
CA GLN A 117 -6.85 32.03 0.06
C GLN A 117 -5.41 31.57 0.33
N LYS A 118 -5.23 30.25 0.50
CA LYS A 118 -3.91 29.66 0.76
C LYS A 118 -2.95 29.79 -0.42
N GLU A 119 -3.44 29.69 -1.65
CA GLU A 119 -2.64 29.99 -2.84
C GLU A 119 -2.07 31.41 -2.81
N THR A 120 -2.89 32.39 -2.44
CA THR A 120 -2.45 33.79 -2.33
C THR A 120 -1.42 33.97 -1.22
N GLU A 121 -1.64 33.32 -0.08
CA GLU A 121 -0.69 33.27 1.03
C GLU A 121 0.66 32.68 0.60
N VAL A 122 0.67 31.51 -0.05
CA VAL A 122 1.89 30.84 -0.53
C VAL A 122 2.69 31.74 -1.49
N LYS A 123 2.01 32.38 -2.46
CA LYS A 123 2.66 33.30 -3.39
C LYS A 123 3.25 34.52 -2.69
N SER A 124 2.61 34.99 -1.62
CA SER A 124 3.11 36.15 -0.84
C SER A 124 4.40 35.87 -0.07
N TRP A 125 4.74 34.59 0.16
CA TRP A 125 5.98 34.22 0.85
C TRP A 125 7.23 34.48 0.00
N GLY A 126 7.10 34.60 -1.32
CA GLY A 126 8.22 34.91 -2.21
C GLY A 126 9.27 33.80 -2.31
N LEU A 127 8.88 32.54 -2.06
CA LEU A 127 9.80 31.40 -2.11
C LEU A 127 10.34 31.20 -3.54
N SER A 128 11.62 30.90 -3.64
CA SER A 128 12.32 30.65 -4.92
C SER A 128 11.74 29.47 -5.70
N ILE A 129 11.21 28.47 -4.98
CA ILE A 129 10.60 27.26 -5.53
C ILE A 129 9.19 27.47 -6.08
N ILE A 130 8.54 28.61 -5.85
CA ILE A 130 7.15 28.87 -6.24
C ILE A 130 7.09 29.68 -7.54
N ASP A 131 6.26 29.22 -8.47
CA ASP A 131 5.97 29.93 -9.72
C ASP A 131 5.02 31.12 -9.48
N PRO A 132 5.17 32.26 -10.17
CA PRO A 132 4.24 33.39 -10.04
C PRO A 132 2.77 33.02 -10.28
N ASP A 133 2.51 32.06 -11.15
CA ASP A 133 1.16 31.58 -11.48
C ASP A 133 0.75 30.36 -10.64
N PHE A 134 1.37 30.15 -9.49
CA PHE A 134 1.11 28.99 -8.61
C PHE A 134 -0.37 28.84 -8.24
N GLN A 135 -0.85 27.59 -8.26
CA GLN A 135 -2.23 27.21 -7.98
C GLN A 135 -2.35 26.15 -6.88
N VAL A 136 -3.38 26.27 -6.05
CA VAL A 136 -3.75 25.23 -5.07
C VAL A 136 -5.07 24.61 -5.50
N SER A 137 -5.09 23.29 -5.68
CA SER A 137 -6.27 22.55 -6.12
C SER A 137 -6.59 21.37 -5.21
N ILE A 138 -7.85 20.92 -5.25
CA ILE A 138 -8.35 19.76 -4.54
C ILE A 138 -8.95 18.83 -5.59
N GLN A 139 -8.51 17.58 -5.61
CA GLN A 139 -8.98 16.56 -6.55
C GLN A 139 -9.73 15.48 -5.78
N THR A 140 -10.81 15.01 -6.39
CA THR A 140 -11.55 13.83 -5.94
C THR A 140 -10.95 12.56 -6.53
N PRO A 141 -11.35 11.38 -6.04
CA PRO A 141 -10.85 10.10 -6.54
C PRO A 141 -11.01 9.90 -8.06
N SER A 142 -12.02 10.55 -8.69
CA SER A 142 -12.25 10.45 -10.14
C SER A 142 -11.06 10.94 -10.98
N PHE A 143 -10.20 11.80 -10.42
CA PHE A 143 -8.95 12.23 -11.06
C PHE A 143 -8.01 11.06 -11.41
N LEU A 144 -8.10 9.96 -10.65
CA LEU A 144 -7.27 8.76 -10.80
C LEU A 144 -8.07 7.53 -11.25
N GLU A 145 -9.32 7.70 -11.67
CA GLU A 145 -10.21 6.58 -11.97
C GLU A 145 -9.72 5.73 -13.16
N THR A 146 -9.19 6.36 -14.21
CA THR A 146 -8.63 5.64 -15.35
C THR A 146 -7.44 4.78 -14.91
N GLU A 147 -6.54 5.35 -14.12
CA GLU A 147 -5.36 4.64 -13.63
C GLU A 147 -5.73 3.53 -12.64
N TRP A 148 -6.78 3.74 -11.83
CA TRP A 148 -7.32 2.71 -10.95
C TRP A 148 -7.84 1.50 -11.75
N LEU A 149 -8.62 1.73 -12.80
CA LEU A 149 -9.14 0.65 -13.65
C LEU A 149 -8.00 -0.12 -14.33
N GLU A 150 -6.95 0.56 -14.78
CA GLU A 150 -5.75 -0.11 -15.29
C GLU A 150 -5.02 -0.91 -14.22
N TYR A 151 -4.87 -0.35 -13.02
CA TYR A 151 -4.26 -1.05 -11.89
C TYR A 151 -5.03 -2.31 -11.52
N GLN A 152 -6.36 -2.21 -11.46
CA GLN A 152 -7.24 -3.35 -11.20
C GLN A 152 -7.08 -4.43 -12.29
N LYS A 153 -7.12 -4.03 -13.56
CA LYS A 153 -6.90 -4.97 -14.67
C LYS A 153 -5.55 -5.69 -14.57
N ARG A 154 -4.45 -4.97 -14.29
CA ARG A 154 -3.11 -5.57 -14.12
C ARG A 154 -3.03 -6.50 -12.92
N ARG A 155 -3.81 -6.22 -11.86
CA ARG A 155 -3.91 -7.05 -10.67
C ARG A 155 -4.68 -8.34 -10.98
N ASP A 156 -5.78 -8.24 -11.73
CA ASP A 156 -6.61 -9.38 -12.15
C ASP A 156 -5.90 -10.22 -13.25
N ASP A 157 -5.03 -9.61 -14.05
CA ASP A 157 -4.13 -10.29 -15.00
C ASP A 157 -2.95 -11.00 -14.31
N ARG A 158 -2.75 -10.82 -12.99
CA ARG A 158 -1.91 -11.75 -12.24
C ARG A 158 -2.65 -13.08 -12.25
N ILE A 159 -2.01 -14.11 -12.80
CA ILE A 159 -2.49 -15.48 -12.69
C ILE A 159 -2.64 -15.78 -11.20
N GLU A 160 -3.85 -15.65 -10.67
CA GLU A 160 -4.27 -16.44 -9.53
C GLU A 160 -4.16 -17.88 -10.03
N VAL A 161 -3.05 -18.53 -9.68
CA VAL A 161 -2.99 -19.97 -9.78
C VAL A 161 -4.05 -20.43 -8.80
N THR A 162 -5.24 -20.71 -9.31
CA THR A 162 -6.21 -21.52 -8.59
C THR A 162 -5.49 -22.84 -8.40
N VAL A 163 -4.84 -23.00 -7.25
CA VAL A 163 -4.45 -24.30 -6.77
C VAL A 163 -5.80 -24.95 -6.52
N GLU A 164 -6.24 -25.79 -7.46
CA GLU A 164 -7.38 -26.66 -7.21
C GLU A 164 -7.10 -27.32 -5.86
N ASP A 165 -8.02 -27.17 -4.91
CA ASP A 165 -7.99 -27.95 -3.68
C ASP A 165 -7.93 -29.42 -4.12
N GLN A 166 -6.71 -29.98 -4.09
CA GLN A 166 -6.55 -31.41 -4.22
C GLN A 166 -7.37 -31.99 -3.08
N PRO A 167 -8.36 -32.85 -3.34
CA PRO A 167 -9.21 -33.39 -2.29
C PRO A 167 -8.28 -34.00 -1.25
N VAL A 168 -8.27 -33.43 -0.04
CA VAL A 168 -7.46 -33.97 1.05
C VAL A 168 -7.89 -35.43 1.21
N PRO A 169 -6.96 -36.40 1.09
CA PRO A 169 -7.33 -37.80 1.20
C PRO A 169 -8.09 -38.00 2.51
N ALA A 170 -9.30 -38.55 2.44
CA ALA A 170 -10.07 -38.83 3.64
C ALA A 170 -9.20 -39.65 4.62
N LEU A 171 -9.34 -39.41 5.92
CA LEU A 171 -8.60 -40.11 6.99
C LEU A 171 -8.55 -41.64 6.77
N VAL A 172 -9.62 -42.22 6.22
CA VAL A 172 -9.73 -43.64 5.86
C VAL A 172 -8.65 -44.10 4.87
N VAL A 173 -8.26 -43.27 3.91
CA VAL A 173 -7.19 -43.54 2.93
C VAL A 173 -5.82 -43.41 3.59
N LEU A 174 -5.63 -42.40 4.43
CA LEU A 174 -4.36 -42.15 5.13
C LEU A 174 -4.03 -43.27 6.12
N ARG A 175 -5.03 -43.87 6.79
CA ARG A 175 -4.87 -45.04 7.69
C ARG A 175 -4.22 -46.25 7.02
N GLN A 176 -4.33 -46.37 5.69
CA GLN A 176 -3.75 -47.48 4.95
C GLN A 176 -2.27 -47.25 4.62
N ASN A 177 -1.75 -46.02 4.80
CA ASN A 177 -0.37 -45.68 4.53
C ASN A 177 0.54 -46.12 5.69
N GLU A 178 1.60 -46.88 5.38
CA GLU A 178 2.56 -47.38 6.39
C GLU A 178 3.26 -46.26 7.16
N ASN A 179 3.56 -45.12 6.53
CA ASN A 179 4.18 -43.98 7.22
C ASN A 179 3.19 -43.29 8.17
N PHE A 180 1.91 -43.23 7.81
CA PHE A 180 0.87 -42.69 8.70
C PHE A 180 0.72 -43.58 9.95
N LYS A 181 0.73 -44.91 9.78
CA LYS A 181 0.70 -45.85 10.91
C LYS A 181 1.87 -45.61 11.86
N LEU A 182 3.09 -45.42 11.34
CA LEU A 182 4.25 -45.12 12.17
C LEU A 182 4.11 -43.83 13.00
N VAL A 183 3.49 -42.79 12.44
CA VAL A 183 3.21 -41.54 13.17
C VAL A 183 2.10 -41.74 14.19
N TYR A 184 1.03 -42.44 13.84
CA TYR A 184 -0.06 -42.81 14.75
C TYR A 184 0.46 -43.61 15.96
N GLU A 185 1.30 -44.62 15.75
CA GLU A 185 1.89 -45.40 16.84
C GLU A 185 2.72 -44.54 17.81
N LYS A 186 3.35 -43.46 17.34
CA LYS A 186 4.07 -42.51 18.22
C LYS A 186 3.10 -41.72 19.11
N PHE A 187 1.94 -41.33 18.60
CA PHE A 187 0.92 -40.63 19.39
C PHE A 187 0.16 -41.57 20.32
N ARG A 188 0.06 -42.87 20.01
CA ARG A 188 -0.44 -43.91 20.92
C ARG A 188 0.40 -44.11 22.17
N VAL A 189 1.66 -43.67 22.18
CA VAL A 189 2.49 -43.63 23.40
C VAL A 189 2.05 -42.47 24.33
N ILE A 190 1.40 -41.44 23.78
CA ILE A 190 1.04 -40.20 24.48
C ILE A 190 -0.43 -40.22 24.94
N THR A 191 -1.32 -40.84 24.17
CA THR A 191 -2.74 -40.99 24.51
C THR A 191 -3.24 -42.42 24.26
N ASP A 192 -4.02 -42.92 25.21
CA ASP A 192 -4.72 -44.21 25.11
C ASP A 192 -6.04 -44.09 24.32
N ASN A 193 -6.43 -42.89 23.88
CA ASN A 193 -7.60 -42.66 23.04
C ASN A 193 -7.23 -42.75 21.54
N ASP A 194 -7.81 -43.72 20.84
CA ASP A 194 -7.56 -43.96 19.41
C ASP A 194 -7.96 -42.77 18.53
N GLU A 195 -9.11 -42.17 18.78
CA GLU A 195 -9.62 -41.05 17.97
C GLU A 195 -8.74 -39.81 18.12
N GLU A 196 -8.24 -39.57 19.33
CA GLU A 196 -7.33 -38.46 19.61
C GLU A 196 -5.95 -38.69 18.96
N ALA A 197 -5.37 -39.88 19.08
CA ALA A 197 -4.10 -40.23 18.44
C ALA A 197 -4.18 -40.09 16.91
N GLU A 198 -5.29 -40.47 16.30
CA GLU A 198 -5.51 -40.32 14.86
C GLU A 198 -5.60 -38.87 14.41
N GLN A 199 -6.31 -38.01 15.15
CA GLN A 199 -6.40 -36.60 14.84
C GLN A 199 -5.03 -35.93 14.95
N LEU A 200 -4.26 -36.23 16.00
CA LEU A 200 -2.90 -35.70 16.18
C LEU A 200 -1.97 -36.15 15.04
N ALA A 201 -2.00 -37.43 14.67
CA ALA A 201 -1.21 -37.94 13.54
C ALA A 201 -1.58 -37.27 12.22
N TYR A 202 -2.87 -36.99 12.00
CA TYR A 202 -3.35 -36.28 10.82
C TYR A 202 -2.91 -34.82 10.78
N PHE A 203 -3.03 -34.09 11.89
CA PHE A 203 -2.58 -32.70 11.96
C PHE A 203 -1.07 -32.59 11.75
N GLU A 204 -0.28 -33.50 12.33
CA GLU A 204 1.17 -33.53 12.14
C GLU A 204 1.55 -33.79 10.67
N LEU A 205 0.89 -34.75 10.02
CA LEU A 205 1.11 -35.01 8.59
C LEU A 205 0.74 -33.80 7.74
N LYS A 206 -0.39 -33.15 8.03
CA LYS A 206 -0.83 -31.95 7.32
C LYS A 206 0.20 -30.82 7.47
N ASN A 207 0.64 -30.54 8.70
CA ASN A 207 1.65 -29.53 8.98
C ASN A 207 2.97 -29.84 8.26
N PHE A 208 3.42 -31.09 8.27
CA PHE A 208 4.62 -31.52 7.54
C PHE A 208 4.52 -31.22 6.04
N LEU A 209 3.39 -31.56 5.41
CA LEU A 209 3.17 -31.32 3.99
C LEU A 209 3.14 -29.82 3.66
N GLU A 210 2.39 -29.01 4.42
CA GLU A 210 2.33 -27.56 4.23
C GLU A 210 3.71 -26.92 4.37
N ASN A 211 4.47 -27.30 5.40
CA ASN A 211 5.83 -26.79 5.63
C ASN A 211 6.83 -27.28 4.56
N SER A 212 6.66 -28.49 4.02
CA SER A 212 7.54 -29.01 2.95
C SER A 212 7.37 -28.25 1.62
N ILE A 213 6.15 -27.80 1.32
CA ILE A 213 5.86 -26.94 0.17
C ILE A 213 6.51 -25.57 0.37
N GLN A 214 6.39 -24.99 1.57
CA GLN A 214 7.03 -23.71 1.91
C GLN A 214 8.56 -23.81 1.79
N LEU A 215 9.17 -24.87 2.30
CA LEU A 215 10.62 -25.10 2.19
C LEU A 215 11.06 -25.24 0.72
N SER A 216 10.30 -25.95 -0.10
CA SER A 216 10.58 -26.09 -1.54
C SER A 216 10.50 -24.74 -2.27
N GLU A 217 9.56 -23.88 -1.89
CA GLU A 217 9.46 -22.52 -2.44
C GLU A 217 10.59 -21.60 -1.97
N ILE A 218 11.00 -21.70 -0.70
CA ILE A 218 12.17 -20.98 -0.18
C ILE A 218 13.44 -21.41 -0.93
N GLN A 219 13.64 -22.71 -1.16
CA GLN A 219 14.76 -23.22 -1.95
C GLN A 219 14.77 -22.63 -3.37
N ARG A 220 13.60 -22.51 -4.01
CA ARG A 220 13.48 -21.96 -5.36
C ARG A 220 13.76 -20.47 -5.43
N ARG A 221 13.29 -19.70 -4.45
CA ARG A 221 13.30 -18.23 -4.48
C ARG A 221 14.54 -17.64 -3.81
N GLU A 222 15.06 -18.29 -2.77
CA GLU A 222 16.11 -17.81 -1.88
C GLU A 222 17.09 -18.95 -1.52
N PRO A 223 17.86 -19.48 -2.49
CA PRO A 223 18.67 -20.69 -2.32
C PRO A 223 19.78 -20.55 -1.28
N ASP A 224 20.35 -19.36 -1.11
CA ASP A 224 21.39 -19.10 -0.11
C ASP A 224 20.82 -19.12 1.32
N PHE A 225 19.61 -18.58 1.52
CA PHE A 225 18.92 -18.63 2.79
C PHE A 225 18.47 -20.06 3.12
N PHE A 226 17.98 -20.80 2.12
CA PHE A 226 17.67 -22.22 2.27
C PHE A 226 18.89 -23.05 2.70
N SER A 227 20.07 -22.77 2.14
CA SER A 227 21.31 -23.46 2.50
C SER A 227 21.69 -23.23 3.98
N GLN A 228 21.49 -22.02 4.50
CA GLN A 228 21.68 -21.71 5.93
C GLN A 228 20.67 -22.44 6.83
N ILE A 229 19.42 -22.60 6.38
CA ILE A 229 18.42 -23.38 7.12
C ILE A 229 18.82 -24.86 7.18
N GLU A 230 19.30 -25.45 6.08
CA GLU A 230 19.74 -26.85 6.06
C GLU A 230 21.00 -27.08 6.90
N GLU A 231 21.94 -26.14 6.95
CA GLU A 231 23.10 -26.20 7.86
C GLU A 231 22.69 -26.24 9.35
N ILE A 232 21.56 -25.64 9.71
CA ILE A 232 21.00 -25.69 11.08
C ILE A 232 20.21 -26.98 11.31
N ARG A 233 19.62 -27.56 10.25
CA ARG A 233 18.76 -28.77 10.34
C ARG A 233 19.57 -30.08 10.38
N SER A 234 20.82 -30.08 9.89
CA SER A 234 21.74 -31.22 9.90
C SER A 234 22.38 -31.46 11.27
#